data_AF-A0A368ZGZ7-F1
#
_entry.id   AF-A0A368ZGZ7-F1
#
_cell.length_a   1.000
_cell.length_b   1.000
_cell.length_c   1.000
_cell.angle_alpha   90.00
_cell.angle_beta   90.00
_cell.angle_gamma   90.00
#
_symmetry.space_group_name_H-M   'P 1'
#
loop_
_entity.id
_entity.type
_entity.pdbx_description
1 polymer ?
#
loop_
_entity_poly.entity_id
_entity_poly.type
_entity_poly.pdbx_seq_one_letter_code
_entity_poly.pdbx_strand_id
1 'polypeptide(L)'
;MSASAMNTVINNNRKLLTKRDRLKNTLSGYKRPLKVEYTWPKASTKQLHSIRRRLKEERQIRMLKVVTLTLLLCVLMLVGLLYMYAQL
;
A
#
# COMPACT_ATOMS: atom_id res chain seq x y z
N MET A 1 32.94 27.66 -22.54
CA MET A 1 31.55 27.57 -23.02
C MET A 1 31.03 29.00 -23.22
N SER A 2 30.64 29.40 -24.44
CA SER A 2 30.36 30.80 -24.76
C SER A 2 29.06 31.30 -24.11
N ALA A 3 29.04 32.56 -23.65
CA ALA A 3 27.86 33.21 -23.07
C ALA A 3 26.62 33.15 -23.99
N SER A 4 26.83 33.18 -25.30
CA SER A 4 25.76 33.02 -26.30
C SER A 4 25.08 31.66 -26.25
N ALA A 5 25.83 30.57 -26.01
CA ALA A 5 25.27 29.23 -25.87
C ALA A 5 24.46 29.07 -24.58
N MET A 6 24.87 29.75 -23.50
CA MET A 6 24.07 29.78 -22.26
C MET A 6 22.76 30.55 -22.46
N ASN A 7 22.80 31.69 -23.14
CA ASN A 7 21.59 32.48 -23.42
C ASN A 7 20.60 31.73 -24.32
N THR A 8 21.06 30.98 -25.32
CA THR A 8 20.17 30.17 -26.17
C THR A 8 19.53 29.03 -25.39
N VAL A 9 20.28 28.33 -24.53
CA VAL A 9 19.74 27.27 -23.66
C VAL A 9 18.69 27.82 -22.69
N ILE A 10 18.97 28.95 -22.04
CA ILE A 10 18.03 29.60 -21.12
C ILE A 10 16.74 30.00 -21.86
N ASN A 11 16.85 30.58 -23.05
CA ASN A 11 15.70 31.02 -23.83
C ASN A 11 14.87 29.83 -24.35
N ASN A 12 15.52 28.75 -24.77
CA ASN A 12 14.84 27.52 -25.19
C ASN A 12 14.07 26.88 -24.03
N ASN A 13 14.67 26.83 -22.83
CA ASN A 13 14.00 26.33 -21.63
C ASN A 13 12.77 27.18 -21.26
N ARG A 14 12.87 28.51 -21.33
CA ARG A 14 11.72 29.41 -21.11
C ARG A 14 10.58 29.16 -22.09
N LYS A 15 10.89 28.90 -23.37
CA LYS A 15 9.89 28.57 -24.41
C LYS A 15 9.24 27.19 -24.22
N LEU A 16 9.88 26.28 -23.51
CA LEU A 16 9.32 24.97 -23.18
C LEU A 16 8.37 25.04 -21.97
N LEU A 17 8.63 25.94 -21.01
CA LEU A 17 7.75 26.14 -19.85
C LEU A 17 6.33 26.52 -20.25
N THR A 18 6.16 27.39 -21.27
CA THR A 18 4.84 27.82 -21.75
C THR A 18 4.08 26.71 -22.49
N LYS A 19 4.79 25.68 -22.97
CA LYS A 19 4.20 24.53 -23.66
C LYS A 19 3.94 23.34 -22.73
N ARG A 20 4.37 23.42 -21.46
CA ARG A 20 4.29 22.34 -20.48
C ARG A 20 2.87 21.79 -20.31
N ASP A 21 1.87 22.66 -20.21
CA ASP A 21 0.49 22.24 -19.98
C ASP A 21 -0.11 21.51 -21.19
N ARG A 22 0.32 21.89 -22.40
CA ARG A 22 -0.05 21.20 -23.64
C ARG A 22 0.65 19.84 -23.75
N LEU A 23 1.96 19.82 -23.47
CA LEU A 23 2.83 18.63 -23.57
C LEU A 23 2.59 17.59 -22.47
N LYS A 24 2.04 17.99 -21.32
CA LYS A 24 1.75 17.12 -20.16
C LYS A 24 0.93 15.88 -20.52
N ASN A 25 0.07 16.00 -21.53
CA ASN A 25 -0.83 14.92 -21.96
C ASN A 25 -0.55 14.44 -23.40
N THR A 26 0.47 14.98 -24.09
CA THR A 26 0.77 14.59 -25.48
C THR A 26 1.79 13.45 -25.56
N LEU A 27 2.75 13.41 -24.63
CA LEU A 27 3.79 12.38 -24.59
C LEU A 27 3.43 11.18 -23.70
N SER A 28 2.41 11.34 -22.86
CA SER A 28 1.80 10.22 -22.15
C SER A 28 0.50 9.88 -22.87
N GLY A 29 0.46 8.75 -23.59
CA GLY A 29 -0.78 8.19 -24.17
C GLY A 29 -1.83 7.82 -23.12
N TYR A 30 -1.58 8.12 -21.84
CA TYR A 30 -2.47 7.91 -20.73
C TYR A 30 -3.56 8.99 -20.70
N LYS A 31 -4.64 8.76 -21.43
CA LYS A 31 -5.92 9.38 -21.11
C LYS A 31 -6.33 8.83 -19.76
N ARG A 32 -6.46 9.68 -18.73
CA ARG A 32 -7.06 9.27 -17.45
C ARG A 32 -8.37 8.56 -17.80
N PRO A 33 -8.58 7.30 -17.37
CA PRO A 33 -9.90 6.69 -17.54
C PRO A 33 -10.89 7.63 -16.88
N LEU A 34 -11.97 8.00 -17.60
CA LEU A 34 -13.13 8.64 -16.97
C LEU A 34 -13.43 7.81 -15.73
N LYS A 35 -13.66 8.47 -14.58
CA LYS A 35 -14.05 7.79 -13.35
C LYS A 35 -15.16 6.81 -13.71
N VAL A 36 -14.84 5.52 -13.75
CA VAL A 36 -15.79 4.49 -14.12
C VAL A 36 -16.79 4.52 -12.99
N GLU A 37 -17.95 5.10 -13.25
CA GLU A 37 -18.98 5.23 -12.25
C GLU A 37 -19.47 3.82 -11.96
N TYR A 38 -19.03 3.30 -10.81
CA TYR A 38 -19.17 1.91 -10.44
C TYR A 38 -20.67 1.66 -10.21
N THR A 39 -21.36 1.09 -11.20
CA THR A 39 -22.81 0.79 -11.19
C THR A 39 -23.17 -0.40 -10.30
N TRP A 40 -22.41 -0.61 -9.23
CA TRP A 40 -22.62 -1.72 -8.33
C TRP A 40 -23.75 -1.32 -7.38
N PRO A 41 -24.67 -2.25 -7.07
CA PRO A 41 -25.70 -1.96 -6.10
C PRO A 41 -25.02 -1.51 -4.80
N LYS A 42 -25.34 -0.29 -4.34
CA LYS A 42 -24.81 0.22 -3.08
C LYS A 42 -25.16 -0.79 -1.99
N ALA A 43 -24.14 -1.34 -1.34
CA ALA A 43 -24.32 -2.38 -0.33
C ALA A 43 -25.37 -1.92 0.70
N SER A 44 -26.36 -2.76 0.97
CA SER A 44 -27.36 -2.46 1.99
C SER A 44 -26.67 -2.35 3.35
N THR A 45 -27.06 -1.39 4.17
CA THR A 45 -26.49 -1.19 5.52
C THR A 45 -26.58 -2.46 6.38
N LYS A 46 -27.63 -3.27 6.18
CA LYS A 46 -27.80 -4.59 6.81
C LYS A 46 -26.72 -5.60 6.38
N GLN A 47 -26.37 -5.61 5.09
CA GLN A 47 -25.32 -6.48 4.55
C GLN A 47 -23.94 -6.06 5.07
N LEU A 48 -23.68 -4.76 5.16
CA LEU A 48 -22.42 -4.26 5.71
C LEU A 48 -22.26 -4.65 7.19
N HIS A 49 -23.34 -4.57 7.97
CA HIS A 49 -23.33 -4.96 9.38
C HIS A 49 -23.08 -6.46 9.56
N SER A 50 -23.70 -7.31 8.73
CA SER A 50 -23.48 -8.76 8.80
C SER A 50 -22.06 -9.15 8.42
N ILE A 51 -21.49 -8.54 7.38
CA ILE A 51 -20.09 -8.73 6.96
C ILE A 51 -19.14 -8.31 8.10
N ARG A 52 -19.36 -7.13 8.69
CA ARG A 52 -18.54 -6.64 9.82
C ARG A 52 -18.56 -7.61 11.01
N ARG A 53 -19.72 -8.16 11.34
CA ARG A 53 -19.88 -9.11 12.44
C ARG A 53 -19.10 -10.40 12.18
N ARG A 54 -19.27 -11.00 10.99
CA ARG A 54 -18.54 -12.22 10.57
C ARG A 54 -17.03 -12.02 10.60
N LEU A 55 -16.54 -10.90 10.05
CA LEU A 55 -15.11 -10.55 10.08
C LEU A 55 -14.54 -10.46 11.49
N LYS A 56 -15.31 -9.94 12.45
CA LYS A 56 -14.88 -9.82 13.85
C LYS A 56 -14.80 -11.21 14.51
N GLU A 57 -15.81 -12.05 14.30
CA GLU A 57 -15.88 -13.41 14.84
C GLU A 57 -14.72 -14.27 14.28
N GLU A 58 -14.50 -14.25 12.96
CA GLU A 58 -13.37 -14.96 12.34
C GLU A 58 -12.01 -14.46 12.84
N ARG A 59 -11.86 -13.14 13.02
CA ARG A 59 -10.63 -12.56 13.56
C ARG A 59 -10.37 -13.05 14.98
N GLN A 60 -11.38 -13.12 15.83
CA GLN A 60 -11.21 -13.63 17.20
C GLN A 60 -10.75 -15.08 17.20
N ILE A 61 -11.34 -15.93 16.36
CA ILE A 61 -10.94 -17.34 16.25
C ILE A 61 -9.50 -17.46 15.73
N ARG A 62 -9.12 -16.67 14.71
CA ARG A 62 -7.74 -16.66 14.20
C ARG A 62 -6.74 -16.18 15.26
N MET A 63 -7.08 -15.11 15.99
CA MET A 63 -6.23 -14.58 17.05
C MET A 63 -6.04 -15.59 18.18
N LEU A 64 -7.10 -16.30 18.58
CA LEU A 64 -7.00 -17.35 19.59
C LEU A 64 -6.03 -18.46 19.15
N LYS A 65 -6.15 -18.95 17.91
CA LYS A 65 -5.22 -19.96 17.35
C LYS A 65 -3.77 -19.49 17.35
N VAL A 66 -3.52 -18.24 16.94
CA VAL A 66 -2.16 -17.65 16.92
C VAL A 66 -1.60 -17.52 18.34
N VAL A 67 -2.41 -17.06 19.30
CA VAL A 67 -2.01 -16.93 20.71
C VAL A 67 -1.68 -18.31 21.30
N THR A 68 -2.51 -19.33 21.05
CA THR A 68 -2.22 -20.70 21.54
C THR A 68 -0.92 -21.25 20.97
N LEU A 69 -0.66 -21.08 19.66
CA LEU A 69 0.56 -21.59 19.03
C LEU A 69 1.81 -20.87 19.53
N THR A 70 1.76 -19.54 19.64
CA THR A 70 2.88 -18.74 20.16
C THR A 70 3.21 -19.10 21.60
N LEU A 71 2.20 -19.30 22.45
CA LEU A 71 2.39 -19.67 23.85
C LEU A 71 3.03 -21.07 23.97
N LEU A 72 2.58 -22.04 23.16
CA LEU A 72 3.18 -23.37 23.12
C LEU A 72 4.66 -23.33 22.67
N LEU A 73 4.98 -22.53 21.66
CA LEU A 73 6.36 -22.36 21.18
C LEU A 73 7.25 -21.71 22.24
N CYS A 74 6.75 -20.69 22.94
CA CYS A 74 7.47 -20.06 24.05
C CYS A 74 7.77 -21.05 25.19
N VAL A 75 6.80 -21.89 25.57
CA VAL A 75 7.00 -22.90 26.62
C VAL A 75 8.07 -23.91 26.20
N LEU A 76 8.02 -24.42 24.96
CA LEU A 76 9.04 -25.34 24.45
C LEU A 76 10.44 -24.70 24.45
N MET A 77 10.54 -23.44 24.04
CA MET A 77 11.80 -22.71 24.05
C MET A 77 12.36 -22.56 25.48
N LEU A 78 11.51 -22.19 26.44
CA LEU A 78 11.91 -22.07 27.85
C LEU A 78 12.39 -23.40 28.43
N VAL A 79 11.68 -24.50 28.16
CA VAL A 79 12.10 -25.84 28.60
C VAL A 79 13.46 -26.21 28.01
N GLY A 80 13.68 -25.95 26.71
CA GLY A 80 14.96 -26.19 26.06
C GLY A 80 16.11 -25.39 26.67
N LEU A 81 15.87 -24.12 27.00
CA LEU A 81 16.87 -23.26 27.66
C LEU A 81 17.20 -23.75 29.08
N LEU A 82 16.20 -24.14 29.87
CA LEU A 82 16.41 -24.69 31.20
C LEU A 82 17.21 -26.00 31.16
N TYR A 83 16.92 -26.86 30.19
CA TYR A 83 17.66 -28.11 30.00
C TYR A 83 19.14 -27.85 29.65
N MET A 84 19.40 -26.91 28.74
CA MET A 84 20.77 -26.50 28.40
C MET A 84 21.52 -25.92 29.61
N TYR A 85 20.85 -25.11 30.42
CA TYR A 85 21.46 -24.56 31.64
C TYR A 85 21.75 -25.63 32.69
N ALA A 86 20.88 -26.64 32.82
CA ALA A 86 21.07 -27.73 33.79
C ALA A 86 22.19 -28.72 33.40
N GLN A 87 22.62 -28.73 32.14
CA GLN A 87 23.72 -29.58 31.64
C GLN A 87 25.08 -28.87 31.67
N LEU A 88 25.11 -27.55 31.94
CA LEU A 88 26.32 -26.74 32.06
C LEU A 88 26.83 -26.75 33.51
#